data_AF-A0A256CH98-F1
#
_entry.id   AF-A0A256CH98-F1
#
_cell.length_a   1.000
_cell.length_b   1.000
_cell.length_c   1.000
_cell.angle_alpha   90.00
_cell.angle_beta   90.00
_cell.angle_gamma   90.00
#
_symmetry.space_group_name_H-M   'P 1'
#
loop_
_entity.id
_entity.type
_entity.pdbx_description
1 polymer ?
#
loop_
_entity_poly.entity_id
_entity_poly.type
_entity_poly.pdbx_seq_one_letter_code
_entity_poly.pdbx_strand_id
1 'polypeptide(L)'
;MGGYGALNLSLSHPELFCAAGVLSPAIYDPLPPETSTARQTAQFVKDNQFDEKAWGDSLYTARLNNYYQKDLVVPIWIESGDHDSLGIVLAAAKLYWTLHNYQPEDVEYRVIDGDHDWMVFRDSSIRALPYMSQKCEALK
;
A
#
# COMPACT_ATOMS: atom_id res chain seq x y z
N MET A 1 9.30 -1.48 -1.87
CA MET A 1 9.06 -2.54 -0.86
C MET A 1 8.38 -2.05 0.41
N GLY A 2 8.79 -0.91 1.02
CA GLY A 2 8.20 -0.43 2.29
C GLY A 2 6.68 -0.24 2.28
N GLY A 3 6.13 0.42 1.24
CA GLY A 3 4.67 0.63 1.12
C GLY A 3 3.86 -0.67 1.05
N TYR A 4 4.35 -1.71 0.37
CA TYR A 4 3.73 -3.05 0.38
C TYR A 4 3.66 -3.62 1.79
N GLY A 5 4.76 -3.54 2.54
CA GLY A 5 4.82 -4.07 3.92
C GLY A 5 3.90 -3.31 4.86
N ALA A 6 3.96 -1.97 4.83
CA ALA A 6 3.14 -1.10 5.67
C ALA A 6 1.64 -1.36 5.46
N LEU A 7 1.18 -1.44 4.20
CA LEU A 7 -0.21 -1.74 3.89
C LEU A 7 -0.63 -3.12 4.41
N ASN A 8 0.12 -4.15 4.06
CA ASN A 8 -0.25 -5.52 4.42
C ASN A 8 -0.24 -5.75 5.93
N LEU A 9 0.69 -5.15 6.67
CA LEU A 9 0.71 -5.20 8.13
C LEU A 9 -0.48 -4.46 8.74
N SER A 10 -0.79 -3.25 8.24
CA SER A 10 -1.90 -2.44 8.73
C SER A 10 -3.26 -3.13 8.55
N LEU A 11 -3.47 -3.79 7.42
CA LEU A 11 -4.72 -4.53 7.16
C LEU A 11 -4.79 -5.86 7.94
N SER A 12 -3.64 -6.52 8.17
CA SER A 12 -3.62 -7.80 8.91
C SER A 12 -3.80 -7.58 10.42
N HIS A 13 -3.23 -6.50 10.93
CA HIS A 13 -3.13 -6.19 12.35
C HIS A 13 -3.58 -4.75 12.65
N PRO A 14 -4.83 -4.36 12.29
CA PRO A 14 -5.30 -2.99 12.48
C PRO A 14 -5.27 -2.53 13.94
N GLU A 15 -5.32 -3.46 14.89
CA GLU A 15 -5.16 -3.18 16.31
C GLU A 15 -3.79 -2.61 16.73
N LEU A 16 -2.77 -2.73 15.87
CA LEU A 16 -1.40 -2.29 16.17
C LEU A 16 -1.04 -0.93 15.58
N PHE A 17 -1.86 -0.39 14.68
CA PHE A 17 -1.53 0.81 13.90
C PHE A 17 -2.64 1.85 13.98
N CYS A 18 -2.31 3.05 14.46
CA CYS A 18 -3.26 4.16 14.50
C CYS A 18 -3.43 4.87 13.15
N ALA A 19 -2.47 4.73 12.23
CA ALA A 19 -2.51 5.20 10.85
C ALA A 19 -1.33 4.58 10.06
N ALA A 20 -1.38 4.63 8.73
CA ALA A 20 -0.29 4.17 7.87
C ALA A 20 -0.03 5.08 6.66
N GLY A 21 1.25 5.21 6.29
CA GLY A 21 1.72 5.90 5.10
C GLY A 21 2.24 4.92 4.07
N VAL A 22 1.66 4.93 2.88
CA VAL A 22 1.88 3.95 1.82
C VAL A 22 2.40 4.69 0.57
N LEU A 23 3.72 4.82 0.49
CA LEU A 23 4.42 5.54 -0.57
C LEU A 23 4.90 4.57 -1.66
N SER A 24 4.50 4.83 -2.91
CA SER A 24 4.68 3.97 -4.08
C SER A 24 4.67 2.46 -3.75
N PRO A 25 3.50 1.91 -3.35
CA PRO A 25 3.41 0.50 -2.97
C PRO A 25 3.44 -0.42 -4.20
N ALA A 26 4.41 -1.34 -4.26
CA ALA A 26 4.44 -2.41 -5.26
C ALA A 26 3.41 -3.51 -4.93
N ILE A 27 2.12 -3.23 -5.14
CA ILE A 27 0.94 -4.04 -4.74
C ILE A 27 0.06 -4.43 -5.95
N TYR A 28 0.69 -4.70 -7.09
CA TYR A 28 0.01 -5.01 -8.34
C TYR A 28 -1.02 -6.14 -8.20
N ASP A 29 -2.23 -5.94 -8.70
CA ASP A 29 -3.32 -6.90 -8.61
C ASP A 29 -4.00 -7.03 -9.99
N PRO A 30 -3.96 -8.21 -10.65
CA PRO A 30 -3.64 -9.53 -10.06
C PRO A 30 -2.16 -9.88 -9.96
N LEU A 31 -1.33 -9.50 -10.94
CA LEU A 31 0.07 -9.91 -11.02
C LEU A 31 0.99 -8.70 -11.23
N PRO A 32 2.24 -8.75 -10.73
CA PRO A 32 3.22 -7.70 -11.01
C PRO A 32 3.65 -7.73 -12.49
N PRO A 33 4.11 -6.61 -13.08
CA PRO A 33 4.70 -6.61 -14.43
C PRO A 33 5.83 -7.64 -14.57
N GLU A 34 6.07 -8.16 -15.77
CA GLU A 34 7.17 -9.11 -16.03
C GLU A 34 8.56 -8.56 -15.65
N THR A 35 8.70 -7.24 -15.71
CA THR A 35 9.93 -6.53 -15.33
C THR A 35 10.09 -6.33 -13.82
N SER A 36 9.08 -6.69 -13.01
CA SER A 36 9.10 -6.45 -11.58
C SER A 36 10.02 -7.41 -10.84
N THR A 37 10.86 -6.88 -9.96
CA THR A 37 11.72 -7.68 -9.06
C THR A 37 10.91 -8.54 -8.08
N ALA A 38 9.62 -8.23 -7.86
CA ALA A 38 8.70 -9.08 -7.11
C ALA A 38 8.67 -10.51 -7.67
N ARG A 39 8.79 -10.67 -9.00
CA ARG A 39 8.77 -12.00 -9.64
C ARG A 39 9.96 -12.89 -9.29
N GLN A 40 11.01 -12.31 -8.72
CA GLN A 40 12.23 -13.00 -8.32
C GLN A 40 12.46 -12.96 -6.81
N THR A 41 11.57 -12.30 -6.06
CA THR A 41 11.77 -12.16 -4.61
C THR A 41 11.39 -13.45 -3.90
N ALA A 42 12.25 -13.93 -3.00
CA ALA A 42 12.14 -15.26 -2.40
C ALA A 42 10.77 -15.60 -1.79
N GLN A 43 10.03 -14.62 -1.24
CA GLN A 43 8.70 -14.88 -0.68
C GLN A 43 7.62 -15.24 -1.72
N PHE A 44 7.85 -14.94 -3.00
CA PHE A 44 6.92 -15.20 -4.11
C PHE A 44 7.47 -16.22 -5.11
N VAL A 45 8.54 -16.93 -4.74
CA VAL A 45 9.20 -17.91 -5.59
C VAL A 45 9.11 -19.29 -4.96
N LYS A 46 8.68 -20.26 -5.75
CA LYS A 46 8.65 -21.68 -5.39
C LYS A 46 9.31 -22.48 -6.51
N ASP A 47 10.20 -23.41 -6.15
CA ASP A 47 10.94 -24.22 -7.12
C ASP A 47 11.65 -23.38 -8.21
N ASN A 48 12.24 -22.25 -7.78
CA ASN A 48 12.90 -21.24 -8.63
C ASN A 48 12.01 -20.59 -9.69
N GLN A 49 10.68 -20.66 -9.55
CA GLN A 49 9.72 -20.00 -10.42
C GLN A 49 8.79 -19.10 -9.61
N PHE A 50 8.31 -18.03 -10.23
CA PHE A 50 7.31 -17.16 -9.62
C PHE A 50 6.02 -17.96 -9.37
N ASP A 51 5.55 -17.93 -8.14
CA ASP A 51 4.33 -18.59 -7.71
C ASP A 51 3.20 -17.55 -7.59
N GLU A 52 2.30 -17.54 -8.58
CA GLU A 52 1.17 -16.61 -8.64
C GLU A 52 0.25 -16.74 -7.42
N LYS A 53 0.12 -17.95 -6.87
CA LYS A 53 -0.70 -18.17 -5.67
C LYS A 53 0.00 -17.56 -4.45
N ALA A 54 1.30 -17.76 -4.31
CA ALA A 54 2.07 -17.12 -3.24
C ALA A 54 1.98 -15.59 -3.31
N TRP A 55 2.03 -15.01 -4.51
CA TRP A 55 1.79 -13.58 -4.71
C TRP A 55 0.38 -13.18 -4.29
N GLY A 56 -0.66 -13.84 -4.82
CA GLY A 56 -2.06 -13.53 -4.52
C GLY A 56 -2.39 -13.63 -3.04
N ASP A 57 -1.96 -14.70 -2.37
CA ASP A 57 -2.14 -14.90 -0.92
C ASP A 57 -1.43 -13.82 -0.09
N SER A 58 -0.37 -13.22 -0.65
CA SER A 58 0.41 -12.19 0.01
C SER A 58 -0.08 -10.77 -0.23
N LEU A 59 -1.06 -10.54 -1.10
CA LEU A 59 -1.57 -9.20 -1.44
C LEU A 59 -2.61 -8.67 -0.47
N TYR A 60 -2.77 -7.34 -0.45
CA TYR A 60 -3.76 -6.67 0.38
C TYR A 60 -5.19 -7.19 0.14
N THR A 61 -5.51 -7.59 -1.09
CA THR A 61 -6.80 -8.15 -1.48
C THR A 61 -7.16 -9.40 -0.67
N ALA A 62 -6.19 -10.27 -0.37
CA ALA A 62 -6.39 -11.46 0.47
C ALA A 62 -6.68 -11.12 1.95
N ARG A 63 -6.44 -9.87 2.39
CA ARG A 63 -6.63 -9.42 3.77
C ARG A 63 -7.93 -8.66 3.98
N LEU A 64 -8.53 -8.10 2.93
CA LEU A 64 -9.67 -7.18 3.03
C LEU A 64 -10.85 -7.79 3.80
N ASN A 65 -11.22 -9.04 3.53
CA ASN A 65 -12.34 -9.69 4.21
C ASN A 65 -12.14 -9.74 5.73
N ASN A 66 -10.94 -10.15 6.19
CA ASN A 66 -10.63 -10.20 7.61
C ASN A 66 -10.52 -8.81 8.22
N TYR A 67 -9.95 -7.84 7.48
CA TYR A 67 -9.87 -6.45 7.90
C TYR A 67 -11.27 -5.87 8.15
N TYR A 68 -12.21 -6.07 7.22
CA TYR A 68 -13.60 -5.60 7.35
C TYR A 68 -14.34 -6.26 8.52
N GLN A 69 -14.06 -7.52 8.82
CA GLN A 69 -14.67 -8.22 9.95
C GLN A 69 -14.19 -7.73 11.31
N LYS A 70 -12.99 -7.13 11.39
CA LYS A 70 -12.45 -6.60 12.65
C LYS A 70 -13.15 -5.32 13.10
N ASP A 71 -13.88 -4.64 12.21
CA ASP A 71 -14.56 -3.35 12.49
C ASP A 71 -13.61 -2.29 13.09
N LEU A 72 -12.33 -2.35 12.69
CA LEU A 72 -11.30 -1.39 13.03
C LEU A 72 -10.82 -0.71 11.75
N VAL A 73 -10.78 0.62 11.76
CA VAL A 73 -10.31 1.43 10.64
C VAL A 73 -8.89 1.91 10.94
N VAL A 74 -7.95 1.61 10.04
CA VAL A 74 -6.64 2.25 9.99
C VAL A 74 -6.69 3.34 8.92
N PRO A 75 -6.54 4.61 9.29
CA PRO A 75 -6.40 5.70 8.34
C PRO A 75 -5.15 5.57 7.48
N ILE A 76 -5.29 5.66 6.16
CA ILE A 76 -4.21 5.36 5.20
C ILE A 76 -3.97 6.53 4.26
N TRP A 77 -2.73 7.04 4.25
CA TRP A 77 -2.22 7.95 3.22
C TRP A 77 -1.57 7.15 2.10
N ILE A 78 -2.00 7.34 0.86
CA ILE A 78 -1.47 6.69 -0.33
C ILE A 78 -0.85 7.77 -1.24
N GLU A 79 0.39 7.58 -1.68
CA GLU A 79 1.02 8.51 -2.62
C GLU A 79 1.89 7.78 -3.63
N SER A 80 1.88 8.25 -4.88
CA SER A 80 2.74 7.74 -5.95
C SER A 80 3.19 8.89 -6.87
N GLY A 81 4.37 8.73 -7.47
CA GLY A 81 4.82 9.60 -8.56
C GLY A 81 4.01 9.39 -9.85
N ASP A 82 3.81 10.43 -10.64
CA ASP A 82 3.21 10.40 -11.98
C ASP A 82 4.17 9.91 -13.07
N HIS A 83 5.47 10.04 -12.84
CA HIS A 83 6.54 9.49 -13.67
C HIS A 83 7.09 8.17 -13.13
N ASP A 84 6.41 7.54 -12.15
CA ASP A 84 6.81 6.25 -11.57
C ASP A 84 6.89 5.18 -12.66
N SER A 85 8.12 4.89 -13.07
CA SER A 85 8.47 4.00 -14.18
C SER A 85 8.07 2.54 -13.94
N LEU A 86 7.69 2.19 -12.71
CA LEU A 86 7.20 0.87 -12.33
C LEU A 86 5.67 0.75 -12.45
N GLY A 87 4.98 1.81 -12.89
CA GLY A 87 3.53 1.81 -13.10
C GLY A 87 2.72 1.71 -11.81
N ILE A 88 3.32 2.05 -10.67
CA ILE A 88 2.70 1.88 -9.34
C ILE A 88 1.51 2.81 -9.12
N VAL A 89 1.47 3.96 -9.80
CA VAL A 89 0.36 4.92 -9.72
C VAL A 89 -1.00 4.27 -9.98
N LEU A 90 -1.07 3.30 -10.90
CA LEU A 90 -2.32 2.58 -11.20
C LEU A 90 -2.71 1.63 -10.08
N ALA A 91 -1.74 0.91 -9.50
CA ALA A 91 -1.97 0.02 -8.37
C ALA A 91 -2.39 0.81 -7.11
N ALA A 92 -1.78 1.97 -6.88
CA ALA A 92 -2.13 2.89 -5.80
C ALA A 92 -3.56 3.46 -5.96
N ALA A 93 -3.95 3.87 -7.17
CA ALA A 93 -5.31 4.32 -7.46
C ALA A 93 -6.36 3.23 -7.21
N LYS A 94 -6.07 1.98 -7.62
CA LYS A 94 -6.95 0.83 -7.37
C LYS A 94 -7.10 0.56 -5.87
N LEU A 95 -6.01 0.64 -5.10
CA LEU A 95 -6.05 0.54 -3.64
C LEU A 95 -6.93 1.62 -3.02
N TYR A 96 -6.73 2.88 -3.41
CA TYR A 96 -7.53 4.00 -2.92
C TYR A 96 -9.02 3.74 -3.13
N TRP A 97 -9.42 3.39 -4.36
CA TRP A 97 -10.82 3.13 -4.67
C TRP A 97 -11.39 1.98 -3.83
N THR A 98 -10.59 0.93 -3.62
CA THR A 98 -10.99 -0.23 -2.81
C THR A 98 -11.24 0.16 -1.34
N LEU A 99 -10.33 0.94 -0.75
CA LEU A 99 -10.45 1.37 0.65
C LEU A 99 -11.50 2.47 0.83
N HIS A 100 -11.62 3.41 -0.10
CA HIS A 100 -12.56 4.54 0.00
C HIS A 100 -14.02 4.07 0.10
N ASN A 101 -14.36 2.95 -0.55
CA ASN A 101 -15.69 2.35 -0.43
C ASN A 101 -16.01 1.82 0.99
N TYR A 102 -14.99 1.55 1.81
CA TYR A 102 -15.16 1.06 3.19
C TYR A 102 -14.90 2.14 4.24
N GLN A 103 -13.90 3.01 4.00
CA GLN A 103 -13.42 4.03 4.94
C GLN A 103 -13.24 5.40 4.26
N PRO A 104 -14.31 6.02 3.74
CA PRO A 104 -14.20 7.20 2.87
C PRO A 104 -13.53 8.41 3.53
N GLU A 105 -13.65 8.56 4.85
CA GLU A 105 -13.07 9.67 5.63
C GLU A 105 -11.63 9.41 6.11
N ASP A 106 -11.14 8.18 5.93
CA ASP A 106 -9.88 7.67 6.49
C ASP A 106 -8.96 7.10 5.40
N VAL A 107 -9.09 7.58 4.17
CA VAL A 107 -8.15 7.26 3.11
C VAL A 107 -7.93 8.46 2.21
N GLU A 108 -6.67 8.76 1.94
CA GLU A 108 -6.25 9.85 1.05
C GLU A 108 -5.35 9.30 -0.04
N TYR A 109 -5.48 9.85 -1.25
CA TYR A 109 -4.63 9.51 -2.38
C TYR A 109 -4.08 10.77 -3.05
N ARG A 110 -2.76 10.81 -3.26
CA ARG A 110 -2.09 11.86 -4.03
C ARG A 110 -1.23 11.25 -5.13
N VAL A 111 -1.27 11.91 -6.29
CA VAL A 111 -0.31 11.71 -7.37
C VAL A 111 0.54 12.97 -7.43
N ILE A 112 1.85 12.81 -7.46
CA ILE A 112 2.80 13.92 -7.40
C ILE A 112 3.81 13.84 -8.54
N ASP A 113 4.43 14.97 -8.87
CA ASP A 113 5.53 15.01 -9.83
C ASP A 113 6.74 14.22 -9.32
N GLY A 114 7.16 13.19 -10.07
CA GLY A 114 8.41 12.45 -9.83
C GLY A 114 8.34 10.95 -10.12
N ASP A 115 9.49 10.28 -10.08
CA ASP A 115 9.64 8.84 -10.33
C ASP A 115 9.68 8.04 -8.99
N HIS A 116 10.00 6.75 -9.07
CA HIS A 116 10.15 5.84 -7.93
C HIS A 116 11.49 6.03 -7.23
N ASP A 117 11.70 7.18 -6.58
CA ASP A 117 12.99 7.53 -5.98
C ASP A 117 12.89 8.14 -4.57
N TRP A 118 14.05 8.24 -3.91
CA TRP A 118 14.16 8.71 -2.52
C TRP A 118 13.80 10.19 -2.33
N MET A 119 14.00 11.02 -3.34
CA MET A 119 13.69 12.45 -3.25
C MET A 119 12.17 12.64 -3.26
N VAL A 120 11.47 11.89 -4.13
CA VAL A 120 10.02 11.79 -4.12
C VAL A 120 9.53 11.32 -2.76
N PHE A 121 10.07 10.22 -2.21
CA PHE A 121 9.63 9.70 -0.91
C PHE A 121 9.92 10.64 0.27
N ARG A 122 11.04 11.37 0.24
CA ARG A 122 11.34 12.41 1.23
C ARG A 122 10.26 13.48 1.20
N ASP A 123 9.92 13.98 0.01
CA ASP A 123 8.95 15.07 -0.13
C ASP A 123 7.52 14.59 0.17
N SER A 124 7.19 13.33 -0.17
CA SER A 124 5.96 12.66 0.25
C SER A 124 5.81 12.57 1.77
N SER A 125 6.91 12.30 2.49
CA SER A 125 6.86 12.17 3.95
C SER A 125 6.39 13.45 4.65
N ILE A 126 6.67 14.62 4.06
CA ILE A 126 6.24 15.93 4.57
C ILE A 126 4.70 16.06 4.55
N ARG A 127 4.01 15.34 3.66
CA ARG A 127 2.53 15.29 3.61
C ARG A 127 1.95 14.12 4.39
N ALA A 128 2.56 12.94 4.27
CA ALA A 128 2.07 11.73 4.90
C ALA A 128 2.14 11.79 6.44
N LEU A 129 3.25 12.30 6.99
CA LEU A 129 3.45 12.31 8.46
C LEU A 129 2.43 13.20 9.18
N PRO A 130 2.15 14.44 8.75
CA PRO A 130 1.09 15.24 9.38
C PRO A 130 -0.29 14.58 9.35
N TYR A 131 -0.68 13.96 8.22
CA TYR A 131 -1.95 13.23 8.12
C TYR A 131 -2.00 12.10 9.15
N MET A 132 -0.96 11.27 9.21
CA MET A 132 -0.89 10.16 10.15
C MET A 132 -0.91 10.65 11.60
N SER A 133 -0.14 11.70 11.92
CA SER A 133 -0.11 12.29 13.26
C SER A 133 -1.48 12.78 13.69
N GLN A 134 -2.16 13.53 12.81
CA GLN A 134 -3.50 14.06 13.08
C GLN A 134 -4.51 12.94 13.37
N LYS A 135 -4.51 11.88 12.55
CA LYS A 135 -5.41 10.73 12.72
C LYS A 135 -5.13 9.97 14.02
N CYS A 136 -3.86 9.74 14.34
CA CYS A 136 -3.46 9.08 15.58
C CYS A 136 -3.79 9.90 16.84
N GLU A 137 -3.68 11.23 16.78
CA GLU A 137 -4.01 12.12 17.90
C GLU A 137 -5.51 12.16 18.19
N ALA A 138 -6.36 12.01 17.17
CA ALA A 138 -7.81 11.98 17.32
C ALA A 138 -8.34 10.71 18.03
N LEU A 139 -7.50 9.69 18.22
CA LEU A 139 -7.85 8.48 18.99
C LEU A 139 -7.67 8.64 20.51
N LYS A 140 -7.04 9.74 20.97
CA LYS A 140 -6.84 10.05 22.39
C LYS A 140 -8.05 10.74 22.99
#